data_AF-A0A847Y9R1-F1
#
_entry.id   AF-A0A847Y9R1-F1
#
_cell.length_a   1.000
_cell.length_b   1.000
_cell.length_c   1.000
_cell.angle_alpha   90.00
_cell.angle_beta   90.00
_cell.angle_gamma   90.00
#
_symmetry.space_group_name_H-M   'P 1'
#
loop_
_entity.id
_entity.type
_entity.pdbx_description
1 polymer ?
#
loop_
_entity_poly.entity_id
_entity_poly.type
_entity_poly.pdbx_seq_one_letter_code
_entity_poly.pdbx_strand_id
1 'polypeptide(L)' 'MDRLSAVFREAGLPEKFAPPPESPPDYLERLVQHALRATPEACKLTPVPIDAEALRNLFAQILE' A
#
# COMPACT_ATOMS: atom_id res chain seq x y z
N MET A 1 -10.42 9.07 9.52
CA MET A 1 -9.94 8.99 8.11
C MET A 1 -10.25 10.26 7.30
N ASP A 2 -11.10 11.18 7.77
CA ASP A 2 -11.64 12.25 6.89
C ASP A 2 -10.67 13.35 6.44
N ARG A 3 -9.67 13.73 7.25
CA ARG A 3 -8.81 14.85 6.90
C ARG A 3 -7.77 14.51 5.85
N LEU A 4 -7.28 13.26 5.84
CA LEU A 4 -6.25 12.83 4.87
C LEU A 4 -6.85 12.64 3.48
N SER A 5 -8.05 12.04 3.40
CA SER A 5 -8.82 11.93 2.16
C SER A 5 -9.14 13.31 1.56
N ALA A 6 -9.49 14.29 2.40
CA ALA A 6 -9.72 15.66 1.94
C ALA A 6 -8.46 16.27 1.30
N VAL A 7 -7.28 16.08 1.91
CA VAL A 7 -6.00 16.57 1.35
C VAL A 7 -5.68 15.89 0.02
N PHE A 8 -5.88 14.58 -0.10
CA PHE A 8 -5.62 13.88 -1.37
C PHE A 8 -6.52 14.41 -2.48
N ARG A 9 -7.80 14.62 -2.18
CA ARG A 9 -8.76 15.20 -3.13
C ARG A 9 -8.41 16.64 -3.53
N GLU A 10 -8.03 17.48 -2.57
CA GLU A 10 -7.60 18.86 -2.84
C GLU A 10 -6.34 18.92 -3.70
N ALA A 11 -5.43 17.96 -3.54
CA ALA A 11 -4.22 17.83 -4.34
C ALA A 11 -4.44 17.12 -5.71
N GLY A 12 -5.66 16.66 -6.01
CA GLY A 12 -5.97 15.89 -7.22
C GLY A 12 -5.35 14.48 -7.23
N LEU A 13 -5.01 13.94 -6.06
CA LEU A 13 -4.47 12.59 -5.91
C LEU A 13 -5.59 11.56 -5.71
N PRO A 14 -5.46 10.36 -6.26
CA PRO A 14 -6.43 9.31 -6.08
C PRO A 14 -6.37 8.73 -4.66
N GLU A 15 -7.54 8.44 -4.07
CA GLU A 15 -7.63 7.79 -2.76
C GLU A 15 -7.43 6.26 -2.86
N LYS A 16 -7.68 5.69 -4.04
CA LYS A 16 -7.51 4.27 -4.38
C LYS A 16 -6.81 4.10 -5.71
N PHE A 17 -6.17 2.95 -5.92
CA PHE A 17 -5.45 2.65 -7.14
C PHE A 17 -6.00 1.38 -7.78
N ALA A 18 -6.30 1.43 -9.07
CA ALA A 18 -6.56 0.22 -9.84
C ALA A 18 -5.22 -0.49 -10.13
N PRO A 19 -5.14 -1.83 -9.99
CA PRO A 19 -4.02 -2.59 -10.54
C PRO A 19 -3.87 -2.31 -12.04
N PRO A 20 -2.63 -2.19 -12.58
CA PRO A 20 -2.41 -2.13 -14.02
C PRO A 20 -3.12 -3.28 -14.76
N PRO A 21 -3.62 -3.09 -15.99
CA PRO A 21 -4.32 -4.14 -16.73
C PRO A 21 -3.51 -5.43 -16.93
N GLU A 22 -2.19 -5.29 -17.01
CA GLU A 22 -1.20 -6.35 -17.21
C GLU A 22 -0.76 -7.00 -15.87
N SER A 23 -1.44 -6.71 -14.76
CA SER A 23 -1.06 -7.22 -13.45
C SER A 23 -1.23 -8.73 -13.37
N PRO A 24 -0.26 -9.47 -12.80
CA PRO A 24 -0.41 -10.90 -12.62
C PRO A 24 -1.49 -11.23 -11.56
N PRO A 25 -2.04 -12.45 -11.56
CA PRO A 25 -3.07 -12.85 -10.59
C PRO A 25 -2.66 -12.73 -9.12
N ASP A 26 -1.36 -12.77 -8.83
CA ASP A 26 -0.75 -12.66 -7.50
C ASP A 26 -0.19 -11.25 -7.21
N TYR A 27 -0.61 -10.22 -7.95
CA TYR A 27 -0.07 -8.86 -7.88
C TYR A 27 0.02 -8.31 -6.46
N LEU A 28 -1.03 -8.49 -5.65
CA LEU A 28 -1.06 -8.05 -4.24
C LEU A 28 0.06 -8.72 -3.43
N GLU A 29 0.24 -10.04 -3.56
CA GLU A 29 1.29 -10.75 -2.83
C GLU A 29 2.67 -10.32 -3.31
N ARG A 30 2.85 -10.11 -4.62
CA ARG A 30 4.11 -9.58 -5.16
C ARG A 30 4.43 -8.20 -4.62
N LEU A 31 3.45 -7.32 -4.45
CA LEU A 31 3.64 -6.00 -3.83
C LEU A 31 4.11 -6.11 -2.37
N VAL A 32 3.47 -6.98 -1.57
CA VAL A 32 3.84 -7.23 -0.17
C VAL A 32 5.30 -7.70 -0.09
N GLN A 33 5.65 -8.71 -0.88
CA GLN A 33 7.01 -9.24 -0.90
C GLN A 33 8.04 -8.20 -1.36
N HIS A 34 7.69 -7.39 -2.36
CA HIS A 34 8.57 -6.32 -2.84
C HIS A 34 8.78 -5.24 -1.78
N ALA A 35 7.73 -4.80 -1.07
CA ALA A 35 7.85 -3.78 -0.04
C ALA A 35 8.79 -4.23 1.10
N LEU A 36 8.63 -5.47 1.59
CA LEU A 36 9.50 -6.02 2.64
C LEU A 36 10.96 -6.13 2.20
N ARG A 37 11.20 -6.50 0.94
CA ARG A 37 12.57 -6.68 0.40
C ARG A 37 13.25 -5.38 0.01
N ALA A 38 12.51 -4.45 -0.58
CA ALA A 38 13.05 -3.21 -1.14
C ALA A 38 13.27 -2.14 -0.06
N THR A 39 12.44 -2.12 0.98
CA THR A 39 12.50 -1.09 2.03
C THR A 39 12.57 -1.66 3.44
N PRO A 40 13.55 -2.54 3.76
CA PRO A 40 13.62 -3.19 5.06
C PRO A 40 13.83 -2.21 6.22
N GLU A 41 14.59 -1.13 6.00
CA GLU A 41 14.82 -0.11 7.04
C GLU A 41 13.57 0.71 7.34
N ALA A 42 12.73 1.01 6.34
CA ALA A 42 11.47 1.70 6.56
C ALA A 42 10.51 0.87 7.43
N CYS A 43 10.48 -0.46 7.21
CA CYS A 43 9.72 -1.38 8.04
C CYS A 43 10.20 -1.39 9.51
N LYS A 44 11.53 -1.27 9.75
CA LYS A 44 12.10 -1.21 11.11
C LYS A 44 11.85 0.11 11.83
N LEU A 45 11.85 1.22 11.09
CA LEU A 45 11.65 2.56 11.64
C LEU A 45 10.19 2.88 11.95
N THR A 46 9.27 2.09 11.42
CA THR A 46 7.86 2.28 11.69
C THR A 46 7.58 1.98 13.18
N PRO A 47 6.88 2.85 13.93
CA PRO A 47 6.61 2.65 15.36
C PRO A 47 5.75 1.43 15.69
N VAL A 48 5.12 0.86 14.67
CA VAL A 48 4.25 -0.32 14.74
C VAL A 48 4.92 -1.44 13.93
N PRO A 49 4.92 -2.70 14.41
CA PRO A 49 5.46 -3.81 13.64
C PRO A 49 4.81 -3.90 12.26
N ILE A 50 5.64 -3.89 11.22
CA ILE A 50 5.20 -4.08 9.84
C ILE A 50 5.62 -5.48 9.39
N ASP A 51 4.64 -6.36 9.29
CA ASP A 51 4.79 -7.70 8.71
C ASP A 51 4.03 -7.83 7.38
N ALA A 52 4.09 -9.03 6.79
CA ALA A 52 3.43 -9.30 5.52
C ALA A 52 1.90 -9.16 5.61
N GLU A 53 1.29 -9.48 6.76
CA GLU A 53 -0.16 -9.38 6.94
C GLU A 53 -0.61 -7.92 7.05
N ALA A 54 0.12 -7.10 7.81
CA ALA A 54 -0.10 -5.66 7.92
C ALA A 54 -0.03 -4.97 6.55
N LEU A 55 1.01 -5.28 5.75
CA LEU A 55 1.15 -4.75 4.39
C LEU A 55 0.07 -5.26 3.45
N ARG A 56 -0.31 -6.54 3.54
CA ARG A 56 -1.40 -7.11 2.73
C ARG A 56 -2.71 -6.38 2.98
N ASN A 57 -3.05 -6.17 4.25
CA ASN A 57 -4.25 -5.46 4.65
C ASN A 57 -4.24 -4.01 4.18
N LEU A 58 -3.10 -3.33 4.29
CA LEU A 58 -2.93 -1.96 3.80
C LEU A 58 -3.11 -1.89 2.27
N PHE A 59 -2.40 -2.72 1.51
CA PHE A 59 -2.47 -2.72 0.05
C PHE A 59 -3.85 -3.14 -0.45
N ALA A 60 -4.53 -4.07 0.21
CA ALA A 60 -5.92 -4.44 -0.11
C ALA A 60 -6.93 -3.32 0.14
N GLN A 61 -6.65 -2.39 1.08
CA GLN A 61 -7.51 -1.21 1.30
C GLN A 61 -7.29 -0.12 0.25
N ILE A 62 -6.06 -0.01 -0.26
CA ILE A 62 -5.63 1.01 -1.22
C ILE A 62 -5.94 0.57 -2.67
N LEU A 63 -5.83 -0.73 -2.96
CA LEU A 63 -6.20 -1.28 -4.26
C LEU A 63 -7.72 -1.41 -4.36
N GLU A 64 -8.28 -0.97 -5.48
CA GLU A 64 -9.71 -1.05 -5.78
C GLU A 64 -10.11 -2.37 -6.44
#